data_AF-A0A1B6D212-F1
#
_entry.id   AF-A0A1B6D212-F1
#
_cell.length_a   1.000
_cell.length_b   1.000
_cell.length_c   1.000
_cell.angle_alpha   90.00
_cell.angle_beta   90.00
_cell.angle_gamma   90.00
#
_symmetry.space_group_name_H-M   'P 1'
#
loop_
_entity.id
_entity.type
_entity.pdbx_description
1 polymer ?
#
loop_
_entity_poly.entity_id
_entity_poly.type
_entity_poly.pdbx_seq_one_letter_code
_entity_poly.pdbx_strand_id
1 'polypeptide(L)'
;MLGHLAPRFTVIVTVFVQCVPCEEFTLGYITGSQRRSGDLEYSRPGLTISGAISLAVDELNSGILADRNLSLKFIISETFGEETTSIRQIAALWTRNVSAYIGPQETCVHEGRMAA
;
A
#
# COMPACT_ATOMS: atom_id res chain seq x y z
N MET A 1 -65.33 40.55 8.25
CA MET A 1 -64.05 40.01 8.76
C MET A 1 -63.65 38.82 7.89
N LEU A 2 -62.84 39.03 6.84
CA LEU A 2 -62.29 37.95 6.02
C LEU A 2 -60.78 37.87 6.30
N GLY A 3 -60.37 36.82 7.01
CA GLY A 3 -58.97 36.58 7.38
C GLY A 3 -58.14 36.15 6.16
N HIS A 4 -57.12 36.93 5.84
CA HIS A 4 -56.06 36.56 4.90
C HIS A 4 -55.17 35.50 5.56
N LEU A 5 -55.32 34.23 5.15
CA LEU A 5 -54.33 33.20 5.43
C LEU A 5 -53.19 33.32 4.41
N ALA A 6 -52.05 33.86 4.85
CA ALA A 6 -50.82 33.85 4.06
C ALA A 6 -50.22 32.42 4.03
N PRO A 7 -49.79 31.90 2.88
CA PRO A 7 -49.17 30.58 2.81
C PRO A 7 -47.78 30.60 3.47
N ARG A 8 -47.59 29.79 4.50
CA ARG A 8 -46.27 29.50 5.08
C ARG A 8 -45.57 28.47 4.21
N PHE A 9 -44.55 28.90 3.48
CA PHE A 9 -43.63 27.99 2.79
C PHE A 9 -42.57 27.52 3.79
N THR A 10 -42.63 26.23 4.14
CA THR A 10 -41.59 25.56 4.94
C THR A 10 -40.58 24.95 4.00
N VAL A 11 -39.34 25.45 4.02
CA VAL A 11 -38.21 24.88 3.28
C VAL A 11 -37.55 23.82 4.16
N ILE A 12 -37.56 22.56 3.72
CA ILE A 12 -36.86 21.46 4.37
C ILE A 12 -35.50 21.34 3.69
N VAL A 13 -34.43 21.65 4.42
CA VAL A 13 -33.05 21.43 3.96
C VAL A 13 -32.62 20.05 4.44
N THR A 14 -32.56 19.09 3.53
CA THR A 14 -32.05 17.75 3.82
C THR A 14 -30.54 17.72 3.59
N VAL A 15 -29.76 17.55 4.67
CA VAL A 15 -28.31 17.37 4.61
C VAL A 15 -28.02 15.90 4.32
N PHE A 16 -27.42 15.60 3.17
CA PHE A 16 -26.91 14.26 2.85
C PHE A 16 -25.50 14.12 3.42
N VAL A 17 -25.33 13.25 4.41
CA VAL A 17 -24.00 12.84 4.89
C VAL A 17 -23.50 11.74 3.95
N GLN A 18 -22.51 12.05 3.12
CA GLN A 18 -21.82 11.05 2.30
C GLN A 18 -20.67 10.45 3.11
N CYS A 19 -20.68 9.12 3.29
CA CYS A 19 -19.54 8.37 3.79
C CYS A 19 -18.59 8.11 2.61
N VAL A 20 -17.41 8.73 2.61
CA VAL A 20 -16.40 8.48 1.59
C VAL A 20 -15.64 7.20 1.98
N PRO A 21 -15.62 6.15 1.15
CA PRO A 21 -14.86 4.95 1.45
C PRO A 21 -13.37 5.28 1.53
N CYS A 22 -12.68 4.74 2.53
CA CYS A 22 -11.23 4.84 2.63
C CYS A 22 -10.59 4.07 1.46
N GLU A 23 -9.69 4.73 0.72
CA GLU A 23 -9.00 4.12 -0.42
C GLU A 23 -7.68 3.48 0.05
N GLU A 24 -7.53 2.18 -0.18
CA GLU A 24 -6.35 1.41 0.24
C GLU A 24 -5.45 1.07 -0.95
N PHE A 25 -4.21 1.55 -0.91
CA PHE A 25 -3.18 1.23 -1.90
C PHE A 25 -2.32 0.06 -1.42
N THR A 26 -2.06 -0.90 -2.32
CA THR A 26 -1.24 -2.07 -2.03
C THR A 26 0.13 -1.92 -2.66
N LEU A 27 1.18 -2.01 -1.86
CA LEU A 27 2.56 -1.98 -2.32
C LEU A 27 3.16 -3.40 -2.30
N GLY A 28 3.94 -3.74 -3.32
CA GLY A 28 4.78 -4.93 -3.30
C GLY A 28 6.13 -4.60 -2.63
N TYR A 29 6.50 -5.32 -1.58
CA TYR A 29 7.83 -5.21 -0.98
C TYR A 29 8.62 -6.50 -1.23
N ILE A 30 9.67 -6.39 -2.03
CA ILE A 30 10.50 -7.51 -2.45
C ILE A 30 11.83 -7.39 -1.74
N THR A 31 12.23 -8.44 -1.02
CA THR A 31 13.35 -8.34 -0.09
C THR A 31 14.11 -9.64 0.05
N GLY A 32 15.40 -9.51 0.32
CA GLY A 32 16.31 -10.60 0.65
C GLY A 32 16.48 -10.74 2.16
N SER A 33 15.52 -11.33 2.87
CA SER A 33 15.48 -11.36 4.34
C SER A 33 15.68 -12.75 4.95
N GLN A 34 15.59 -13.80 4.15
CA GLN A 34 15.72 -15.19 4.57
C GLN A 34 16.83 -15.91 3.83
N ARG A 35 17.36 -16.98 4.43
CA ARG A 35 18.30 -17.88 3.77
C ARG A 35 17.56 -19.10 3.23
N ARG A 36 18.08 -19.69 2.16
CA ARG A 36 17.70 -21.06 1.79
C ARG A 36 18.23 -22.04 2.83
N SER A 37 17.61 -23.21 2.91
CA SER A 37 18.12 -24.28 3.76
C SER A 37 19.55 -24.65 3.34
N GLY A 38 20.47 -24.69 4.31
CA GLY A 38 21.89 -24.97 4.07
C GLY A 38 22.75 -23.75 3.71
N ASP A 39 22.14 -22.60 3.42
CA ASP A 39 22.88 -21.35 3.24
C ASP A 39 23.11 -20.70 4.61
N LEU A 40 24.38 -20.54 4.98
CA LEU A 40 24.81 -19.93 6.24
C LEU A 40 25.45 -18.56 6.02
N GLU A 41 25.77 -18.20 4.77
CA GLU A 41 26.64 -17.07 4.43
C GLU A 41 25.86 -15.87 3.92
N TYR A 42 24.65 -16.07 3.38
CA TYR A 42 23.86 -14.96 2.86
C TYR A 42 23.63 -13.87 3.92
N SER A 43 23.95 -12.62 3.59
CA SER A 43 23.97 -11.50 4.54
C SER A 43 22.57 -11.03 4.96
N ARG A 44 21.53 -11.39 4.19
CA ARG A 44 20.11 -11.04 4.46
C ARG A 44 19.89 -9.53 4.57
N PRO A 45 20.27 -8.73 3.56
CA PRO A 45 20.17 -7.26 3.59
C PRO A 45 18.76 -6.75 3.92
N GLY A 46 17.72 -7.53 3.64
CA GLY A 46 16.34 -7.23 3.99
C GLY A 46 16.11 -7.04 5.49
N LEU A 47 16.87 -7.70 6.37
CA LEU A 47 16.71 -7.54 7.82
C LEU A 47 16.98 -6.10 8.29
N THR A 48 17.95 -5.44 7.67
CA THR A 48 18.37 -4.08 8.07
C THR A 48 17.31 -3.04 7.74
N ILE A 49 16.54 -3.24 6.66
CA ILE A 49 15.60 -2.23 6.16
C ILE A 49 14.12 -2.55 6.46
N SER A 50 13.77 -3.82 6.70
CA SER A 50 12.36 -4.22 6.83
C SER A 50 11.66 -3.54 8.02
N GLY A 51 12.38 -3.33 9.13
CA GLY A 51 11.82 -2.62 10.28
C GLY A 51 11.51 -1.15 9.98
N ALA A 52 12.38 -0.48 9.24
CA ALA A 52 12.18 0.91 8.83
C ALA A 52 11.01 1.06 7.86
N ILE A 53 10.84 0.10 6.93
CA ILE A 53 9.72 0.09 5.98
C ILE A 53 8.39 -0.10 6.70
N SER A 54 8.31 -1.04 7.65
CA SER A 54 7.10 -1.22 8.46
C SER A 54 6.76 0.04 9.25
N LEU A 55 7.75 0.63 9.93
CA LEU A 55 7.56 1.86 10.69
C LEU A 55 7.07 3.01 9.80
N ALA A 56 7.66 3.19 8.61
CA ALA A 56 7.27 4.25 7.70
C ALA A 56 5.80 4.12 7.24
N VAL A 57 5.31 2.91 6.99
CA VAL A 57 3.90 2.71 6.65
C VAL A 57 2.97 2.95 7.82
N ASP A 58 3.35 2.52 9.03
CA ASP A 58 2.58 2.80 10.24
C ASP A 58 2.47 4.32 10.49
N GLU A 59 3.57 5.06 10.32
CA GLU A 59 3.58 6.52 10.44
C GLU A 59 2.72 7.21 9.35
N LEU A 60 2.80 6.77 8.10
CA LEU A 60 1.99 7.34 7.02
C LEU A 60 0.49 7.07 7.23
N ASN A 61 0.14 5.84 7.62
CA ASN A 61 -1.24 5.43 7.87
C ASN A 61 -1.86 6.09 9.10
N SER A 62 -1.06 6.39 10.13
CA SER A 62 -1.52 7.09 11.33
C SER A 62 -1.48 8.63 11.21
N GLY A 63 -0.80 9.14 10.18
CA GLY A 63 -0.68 10.58 9.91
C GLY A 63 -1.36 10.99 8.61
N ILE A 64 -0.54 11.46 7.66
CA ILE A 64 -1.01 12.19 6.47
C ILE A 64 -1.99 11.41 5.58
N LEU A 65 -1.94 10.08 5.58
CA LEU A 65 -2.87 9.27 4.78
C LEU A 65 -4.24 9.14 5.46
N ALA A 66 -4.28 8.93 6.77
CA ALA A 66 -5.53 8.94 7.53
C ALA A 66 -6.27 10.28 7.38
N ASP A 67 -5.54 11.40 7.45
CA ASP A 67 -6.10 12.74 7.24
C ASP A 67 -6.75 12.92 5.86
N ARG A 68 -6.33 12.11 4.88
CA ARG A 68 -6.82 12.10 3.49
C ARG A 68 -7.76 10.95 3.18
N ASN A 69 -8.16 10.17 4.18
CA ASN A 69 -8.97 8.96 4.02
C ASN A 69 -8.32 7.93 3.05
N LEU A 70 -7.00 7.81 3.14
CA LEU A 70 -6.18 6.86 2.39
C LEU A 70 -5.47 5.90 3.36
N SER A 71 -5.11 4.72 2.87
CA SER A 71 -4.21 3.80 3.59
C SER A 71 -3.25 3.08 2.64
N LEU A 72 -2.15 2.59 3.20
CA LEU A 72 -1.15 1.78 2.52
C LEU A 72 -1.01 0.42 3.22
N LYS A 73 -0.86 -0.64 2.44
CA LYS A 73 -0.47 -1.96 2.94
C LYS A 73 0.61 -2.59 2.07
N PHE A 74 1.36 -3.54 2.63
CA PHE A 74 2.36 -4.31 1.90
C PHE A 74 1.95 -5.75 1.64
N ILE A 75 2.37 -6.24 0.48
CA ILE A 75 2.57 -7.66 0.22
C ILE A 75 4.08 -7.90 0.18
N ILE A 76 4.59 -8.65 1.16
CA ILE A 76 6.01 -8.99 1.25
C ILE A 76 6.30 -10.22 0.39
N SER A 77 7.40 -10.19 -0.37
CA SER A 77 7.89 -11.32 -1.18
C SER A 77 9.40 -11.49 -1.01
N GLU A 78 9.82 -12.74 -0.81
CA GLU A 78 11.21 -13.09 -0.50
C GLU A 78 11.99 -13.50 -1.75
N THR A 79 13.22 -13.00 -1.88
CA THR A 79 14.12 -13.31 -3.00
C THR A 79 15.19 -14.34 -2.65
N PHE A 80 15.55 -14.48 -1.37
CA PHE A 80 16.73 -15.23 -0.91
C PHE A 80 18.05 -14.79 -1.59
N GLY A 81 18.11 -13.55 -2.08
CA GLY A 81 19.25 -13.04 -2.86
C GLY A 81 19.39 -13.61 -4.27
N GLU A 82 18.37 -14.32 -4.76
CA GLU A 82 18.40 -14.97 -6.08
C GLU A 82 17.60 -14.15 -7.11
N GLU A 83 18.27 -13.71 -8.17
CA GLU A 83 17.66 -12.93 -9.26
C GLU A 83 16.47 -13.65 -9.92
N THR A 84 16.58 -14.95 -10.19
CA THR A 84 15.48 -15.70 -10.84
C THR A 84 14.25 -15.82 -9.95
N THR A 85 14.46 -15.95 -8.64
CA THR A 85 13.37 -15.92 -7.65
C THR A 85 12.77 -14.52 -7.60
N SER A 86 13.59 -13.47 -7.58
CA SER A 86 13.13 -12.08 -7.58
C SER A 86 12.22 -11.74 -8.78
N ILE A 87 12.64 -12.09 -10.00
CA ILE A 87 11.84 -11.94 -11.23
C ILE A 87 10.48 -12.65 -11.11
N ARG A 88 10.47 -13.87 -10.58
CA ARG A 88 9.23 -14.64 -10.37
C ARG A 88 8.32 -13.98 -9.33
N GLN A 89 8.88 -13.44 -8.25
CA GLN A 89 8.09 -12.73 -7.24
C GLN A 89 7.44 -11.47 -7.81
N ILE A 90 8.14 -10.71 -8.64
CA ILE A 90 7.55 -9.54 -9.32
C ILE A 90 6.40 -9.95 -10.22
N ALA A 91 6.60 -10.98 -11.05
CA ALA A 91 5.53 -11.50 -11.90
C ALA A 91 4.31 -11.94 -11.08
N ALA A 92 4.52 -12.56 -9.92
CA ALA A 92 3.42 -12.94 -9.03
C ALA A 92 2.72 -11.72 -8.43
N LEU A 93 3.47 -10.73 -7.95
CA LEU A 93 2.92 -9.49 -7.38
C LEU A 93 2.14 -8.66 -8.40
N TRP A 94 2.57 -8.64 -9.66
CA TRP A 94 1.86 -7.97 -10.77
C TRP A 94 0.40 -8.43 -10.87
N THR A 95 0.15 -9.72 -10.66
CA THR A 95 -1.21 -10.28 -10.72
C THR A 95 -2.08 -9.92 -9.51
N ARG A 96 -1.53 -9.24 -8.50
CA ARG A 96 -2.19 -8.98 -7.20
C ARG A 96 -2.59 -7.51 -7.00
N ASN A 97 -2.72 -6.74 -8.08
CA ASN A 97 -3.16 -5.34 -8.05
C ASN A 97 -2.28 -4.46 -7.15
N VAL A 98 -0.96 -4.66 -7.21
CA VAL A 98 -0.01 -3.79 -6.52
C VAL A 98 0.16 -2.48 -7.31
N SER A 99 0.21 -1.36 -6.60
CA SER A 99 0.34 -0.02 -7.17
C SER A 99 1.80 0.36 -7.45
N ALA A 100 2.74 -0.19 -6.68
CA ALA A 100 4.17 0.01 -6.88
C ALA A 100 4.98 -1.08 -6.17
N TYR A 101 6.27 -1.15 -6.48
CA TYR A 101 7.22 -2.09 -5.92
C TYR A 101 8.34 -1.36 -5.16
N ILE A 102 8.79 -1.94 -4.06
CA ILE A 102 9.97 -1.53 -3.30
C ILE A 102 10.95 -2.71 -3.26
N GLY A 103 12.17 -2.50 -3.73
CA GLY A 103 13.24 -3.52 -3.77
C GLY A 103 13.38 -4.25 -5.11
N PRO A 104 14.21 -5.32 -5.16
CA PRO A 104 15.13 -5.80 -4.12
C PRO A 104 16.42 -4.97 -4.03
N GLN A 105 17.16 -5.18 -2.94
CA GLN A 105 18.41 -4.48 -2.62
C GLN A 105 19.58 -4.88 -3.54
N GLU A 106 19.46 -6.03 -4.20
CA GLU A 106 20.60 -6.75 -4.80
C GLU A 106 20.60 -6.71 -6.33
N THR A 107 19.42 -6.73 -6.97
CA THR A 107 19.30 -6.96 -8.42
C THR A 107 18.51 -5.90 -9.19
N CYS A 108 18.00 -4.86 -8.50
CA CYS A 108 17.15 -3.73 -8.93
C CYS A 108 16.94 -3.42 -10.44
N VAL A 109 17.95 -3.54 -11.30
CA VAL A 109 17.87 -3.23 -12.73
C VAL A 109 16.94 -4.18 -13.49
N HIS A 110 16.97 -5.48 -13.20
CA HIS A 110 16.17 -6.46 -13.94
C HIS A 110 14.70 -6.40 -13.52
N GLU A 111 14.48 -6.19 -12.23
CA GLU A 111 13.17 -5.98 -11.60
C GLU A 111 12.51 -4.69 -12.07
N GLY A 112 13.29 -3.61 -12.17
CA GLY A 112 12.81 -2.32 -12.66
C GLY A 112 12.27 -2.37 -14.09
N ARG A 113 12.81 -3.25 -14.95
CA ARG A 113 12.31 -3.43 -16.32
C ARG A 113 10.95 -4.14 -16.40
N MET A 114 10.62 -4.98 -15.42
CA MET A 114 9.32 -5.65 -15.36
C MET A 114 8.25 -4.79 -14.71
N ALA A 115 8.65 -3.84 -13.87
CA ALA A 115 7.76 -2.91 -13.20
C ALA A 115 7.37 -1.68 -14.05
N ALA A 116 8.04 -1.46 -15.19
CA ALA A 116 7.85 -0.32 -16.09
C ALA A 116 6.94 -0.63 -17.29
#